data_AF-A0A7X2TRL5-F1
#
_entry.id   AF-A0A7X2TRL5-F1
#
_cell.length_a   1.000
_cell.length_b   1.000
_cell.length_c   1.000
_cell.angle_alpha   90.00
_cell.angle_beta   90.00
_cell.angle_gamma   90.00
#
_symmetry.space_group_name_H-M   'P 1'
#
loop_
_entity.id
_entity.type
_entity.pdbx_description
1 polymer ?
#
loop_
_entity_poly.entity_id
_entity_poly.type
_entity_poly.pdbx_seq_one_letter_code
_entity_poly.pdbx_strand_id
1 'polypeptide(L)'
;MKKFKLFLIAILILLLASCDMPSPKNPNDYLNTSGVSTWEELFKGYWSGLSDSYVFWNLDDKNGEWNDIYYEYLPKFKALGKINPNDMEEGILLLSDITKDLSDNHYYFEIVDSSKANGKYIFSPSKYKIIKENNPNLSSDEIIKLMYEGGDFSSYYPEDLLNEKAQTILNNTFKLPLVVSTPDPSNYPNIKFIEANEKIVNPKIQSRIEYNGQAVLYSNKYPNGSYIENNQVKSVNSLEIFETYFANGTAGPYYPLSDLNLDSKNTDFINSIFETWTLCLGTSYQEYLEAENTNPITYKKKHSASINLYSLAGITKNNVSSVNNNYEGNTVYFLLSGFKLVEFISSSEDEISLYLGDFHDLKMDESAKGLIIDLRGNGGGANIDRQLLFGDLFSSPFKFGYQINKIGIGRQEYSLPSPVYIYPEPSLYHNQYSSLASKPVAVITNIMTVSNGEVTTNMVKALEKGKQIGGKTLGGQGTLAYDSLVANAGQFSVGKYITTVYTPFAQILDANGVSHEGVGCIPDIPVEFDKAQFDLGHDLRLAAAFDYINQ
;
A
#
# COMPACT_ATOMS: atom_id res chain seq x y z
N MET A 1 44.16 -52.12 -2.68
CA MET A 1 43.63 -51.61 -3.98
C MET A 1 42.15 -51.92 -4.22
N LYS A 2 41.68 -53.19 -4.34
CA LYS A 2 40.24 -53.48 -4.63
C LYS A 2 39.24 -52.76 -3.71
N LYS A 3 39.42 -52.82 -2.38
CA LYS A 3 38.54 -52.13 -1.41
C LYS A 3 38.51 -50.60 -1.57
N PHE A 4 39.63 -49.99 -1.96
CA PHE A 4 39.73 -48.54 -2.20
C PHE A 4 38.98 -48.13 -3.48
N LYS A 5 39.02 -48.96 -4.54
CA LYS A 5 38.20 -48.74 -5.75
C LYS A 5 36.70 -48.85 -5.47
N LEU A 6 36.27 -49.81 -4.65
CA LEU A 6 34.87 -49.93 -4.21
C LEU A 6 34.40 -48.70 -3.40
N PHE A 7 35.25 -48.18 -2.51
CA PHE A 7 34.96 -46.96 -1.74
C PHE A 7 34.83 -45.72 -2.63
N LEU A 8 35.73 -45.56 -3.62
CA LEU A 8 35.66 -44.48 -4.61
C LEU A 8 34.41 -44.57 -5.51
N ILE A 9 33.99 -45.79 -5.90
CA ILE A 9 32.76 -46.00 -6.67
C ILE A 9 31.52 -45.67 -5.81
N ALA A 10 31.50 -46.02 -4.52
CA ALA A 10 30.40 -45.67 -3.62
C ALA A 10 30.28 -44.15 -3.42
N ILE A 11 31.40 -43.44 -3.27
CA ILE A 11 31.42 -41.96 -3.22
C ILE A 11 30.96 -41.36 -4.55
N LEU A 12 31.38 -41.92 -5.69
CA LEU A 12 30.95 -41.43 -7.00
C LEU A 12 29.44 -41.65 -7.21
N ILE A 13 28.86 -42.74 -6.73
CA ILE A 13 27.41 -43.00 -6.77
C ILE A 13 26.66 -42.01 -5.85
N LEU A 14 27.20 -41.70 -4.67
CA LEU A 14 26.65 -40.66 -3.78
C LEU A 14 26.75 -39.24 -4.36
N LEU A 15 27.77 -38.95 -5.18
CA LEU A 15 27.91 -37.68 -5.90
C LEU A 15 27.08 -37.60 -7.19
N LEU A 16 26.68 -38.75 -7.75
CA LEU A 16 25.77 -38.85 -8.91
C LEU A 16 24.30 -38.98 -8.47
N ALA A 17 24.04 -39.15 -7.18
CA ALA A 17 22.72 -38.93 -6.58
C ALA A 17 22.43 -37.43 -6.51
N SER A 18 22.35 -36.77 -7.68
CA SER A 18 21.56 -35.56 -7.82
C SER A 18 20.16 -35.92 -7.34
N CYS A 19 19.72 -35.32 -6.23
CA CYS A 19 18.29 -35.26 -5.99
C CYS A 19 17.75 -34.39 -7.11
N ASP A 20 17.03 -35.00 -8.07
CA ASP A 20 16.02 -34.28 -8.82
C ASP A 20 15.04 -33.75 -7.77
N MET A 21 15.27 -32.53 -7.29
CA MET A 21 14.27 -31.81 -6.52
C MET A 21 13.09 -31.65 -7.48
N PRO A 22 11.93 -32.26 -7.20
CA PRO A 22 10.80 -32.19 -8.11
C PRO A 22 10.42 -30.72 -8.27
N SER A 23 10.51 -30.22 -9.50
CA SER A 23 10.15 -28.84 -9.80
C SER A 23 8.64 -28.63 -9.64
N PRO A 24 8.19 -27.42 -9.26
CA PRO A 24 6.79 -27.02 -9.40
C PRO A 24 6.28 -27.38 -10.80
N LYS A 25 5.01 -27.79 -10.90
CA LYS A 25 4.41 -28.00 -12.22
C LYS A 25 4.02 -26.66 -12.79
N ASN A 26 4.37 -26.40 -14.05
CA ASN A 26 3.93 -25.17 -14.70
C ASN A 26 2.40 -25.21 -14.84
N PRO A 27 1.64 -24.24 -14.29
CA PRO A 27 0.18 -24.20 -14.39
C PRO A 27 -0.33 -24.27 -15.84
N ASN A 28 0.49 -23.83 -16.79
CA ASN A 28 0.20 -23.83 -18.22
C ASN A 28 0.25 -25.23 -18.87
N ASP A 29 0.95 -26.21 -18.28
CA ASP A 29 1.07 -27.57 -18.83
C ASP A 29 -0.27 -28.34 -18.82
N TYR A 30 -1.23 -27.85 -18.03
CA TYR A 30 -2.58 -28.38 -17.96
C TYR A 30 -3.50 -27.88 -19.09
N LEU A 31 -3.09 -26.88 -19.86
CA LEU A 31 -3.94 -26.20 -20.83
C LEU A 31 -3.78 -26.73 -22.26
N ASN A 32 -4.86 -26.64 -23.03
CA ASN A 32 -4.83 -26.98 -24.46
C ASN A 32 -4.15 -25.85 -25.26
N THR A 33 -2.87 -26.02 -25.57
CA THR A 33 -2.02 -25.05 -26.29
C THR A 33 -2.41 -24.83 -27.75
N SER A 34 -3.23 -25.71 -28.34
CA SER A 34 -3.61 -25.66 -29.76
C SER A 34 -5.09 -25.34 -30.00
N GLY A 35 -5.83 -24.96 -28.95
CA GLY A 35 -7.28 -24.78 -29.05
C GLY A 35 -7.92 -23.94 -27.93
N VAL A 36 -9.17 -24.30 -27.61
CA VAL A 36 -9.93 -23.74 -26.49
C VAL A 36 -9.85 -24.75 -25.35
N SER A 37 -9.31 -24.32 -24.21
CA SER A 37 -9.24 -25.14 -23.00
C SER A 37 -10.63 -25.30 -22.36
N THR A 38 -10.75 -26.35 -21.55
CA THR A 38 -11.89 -26.63 -20.69
C THR A 38 -11.74 -26.00 -19.32
N TRP A 39 -12.86 -25.84 -18.63
CA TRP A 39 -12.88 -25.45 -17.22
C TRP A 39 -12.18 -26.49 -16.33
N GLU A 40 -12.24 -27.79 -16.68
CA GLU A 40 -11.47 -28.86 -16.01
C GLU A 40 -9.95 -28.65 -16.13
N GLU A 41 -9.45 -28.29 -17.32
CA GLU A 41 -8.04 -27.98 -17.57
C GLU A 41 -7.58 -26.71 -16.82
N LEU A 42 -8.38 -25.63 -16.90
CA LEU A 42 -8.10 -24.38 -16.19
C LEU A 42 -8.06 -24.55 -14.67
N PHE A 43 -9.04 -25.25 -14.11
CA PHE A 43 -9.10 -25.53 -12.67
C PHE A 43 -7.87 -26.33 -12.21
N LYS A 44 -7.43 -27.36 -12.96
CA LYS A 44 -6.24 -28.13 -12.60
C LYS A 44 -4.95 -27.30 -12.64
N GLY A 45 -4.80 -26.44 -13.65
CA GLY A 45 -3.66 -25.53 -13.75
C GLY A 45 -3.63 -24.56 -12.56
N TYR A 46 -4.76 -23.91 -12.29
CA TYR A 46 -4.95 -23.01 -11.16
C TYR A 46 -4.71 -23.69 -9.80
N TRP A 47 -5.26 -24.89 -9.61
CA TRP A 47 -5.07 -25.71 -8.41
C TRP A 47 -3.61 -26.06 -8.15
N SER A 48 -2.89 -26.47 -9.21
CA SER A 48 -1.46 -26.80 -9.12
C SER A 48 -0.66 -25.55 -8.79
N GLY A 49 -0.90 -24.44 -9.50
CA GLY A 49 -0.22 -23.18 -9.25
C GLY A 49 -0.46 -22.65 -7.83
N LEU A 50 -1.68 -22.74 -7.31
CA LEU A 50 -1.95 -22.31 -5.95
C LEU A 50 -1.27 -23.25 -4.94
N SER A 51 -1.37 -24.58 -5.11
CA SER A 51 -0.71 -25.56 -4.24
C SER A 51 0.80 -25.33 -4.17
N ASP A 52 1.43 -25.08 -5.31
CA ASP A 52 2.88 -24.90 -5.42
C ASP A 52 3.31 -23.49 -4.97
N SER A 53 2.57 -22.43 -5.31
CA SER A 53 3.03 -21.03 -5.12
C SER A 53 2.42 -20.27 -3.94
N TYR A 54 1.34 -20.75 -3.32
CA TYR A 54 0.77 -20.11 -2.12
C TYR A 54 1.61 -20.40 -0.87
N VAL A 55 1.78 -19.38 -0.04
CA VAL A 55 2.69 -19.42 1.12
C VAL A 55 1.98 -19.68 2.46
N PHE A 56 0.67 -19.53 2.59
CA PHE A 56 -0.04 -19.61 3.89
C PHE A 56 -0.73 -20.96 4.18
N TRP A 57 -0.28 -22.07 3.58
CA TRP A 57 -0.82 -23.41 3.85
C TRP A 57 -0.70 -23.90 5.31
N ASN A 58 0.23 -23.36 6.10
CA ASN A 58 0.25 -23.57 7.55
C ASN A 58 -0.98 -22.99 8.28
N LEU A 59 -1.66 -22.02 7.67
CA LEU A 59 -2.94 -21.47 8.11
C LEU A 59 -4.10 -22.22 7.45
N ASP A 60 -4.11 -22.26 6.11
CA ASP A 60 -5.29 -22.66 5.31
C ASP A 60 -5.37 -24.17 4.97
N ASP A 61 -4.29 -24.94 5.16
CA ASP A 61 -4.25 -26.40 4.97
C ASP A 61 -3.68 -27.10 6.22
N LYS A 62 -3.89 -26.51 7.40
CA LYS A 62 -3.36 -26.99 8.69
C LYS A 62 -3.73 -28.45 9.02
N ASN A 63 -4.87 -28.91 8.52
CA ASN A 63 -5.38 -30.27 8.71
C ASN A 63 -5.12 -31.21 7.51
N GLY A 64 -4.57 -30.71 6.38
CA GLY A 64 -4.42 -31.48 5.13
C GLY A 64 -5.68 -31.58 4.26
N GLU A 65 -6.76 -30.88 4.66
CA GLU A 65 -8.10 -30.91 4.06
C GLU A 65 -8.20 -30.20 2.69
N TRP A 66 -7.18 -29.44 2.26
CA TRP A 66 -7.22 -28.74 0.96
C TRP A 66 -7.44 -29.73 -0.21
N ASN A 67 -7.00 -30.99 -0.10
CA ASN A 67 -7.28 -31.99 -1.14
C ASN A 67 -8.78 -32.31 -1.32
N ASP A 68 -9.61 -32.13 -0.30
CA ASP A 68 -11.04 -32.42 -0.39
C ASP A 68 -11.78 -31.40 -1.27
N ILE A 69 -11.34 -30.13 -1.23
CA ILE A 69 -11.81 -29.07 -2.14
C ILE A 69 -11.52 -29.44 -3.61
N TYR A 70 -10.36 -30.04 -3.91
CA TYR A 70 -10.11 -30.53 -5.28
C TYR A 70 -11.15 -31.56 -5.73
N TYR A 71 -11.46 -32.55 -4.87
CA TYR A 71 -12.40 -33.61 -5.20
C TYR A 71 -13.85 -33.13 -5.26
N GLU A 72 -14.23 -32.13 -4.45
CA GLU A 72 -15.57 -31.54 -4.48
C GLU A 72 -15.80 -30.65 -5.72
N TYR A 73 -14.83 -29.82 -6.11
CA TYR A 73 -15.02 -28.83 -7.17
C TYR A 73 -14.63 -29.32 -8.58
N LEU A 74 -13.73 -30.31 -8.71
CA LEU A 74 -13.36 -30.87 -10.02
C LEU A 74 -14.57 -31.34 -10.86
N PRO A 75 -15.58 -32.04 -10.29
CA PRO A 75 -16.79 -32.40 -11.04
C PRO A 75 -17.62 -31.19 -11.47
N LYS A 76 -17.67 -30.11 -10.66
CA LYS A 76 -18.39 -28.87 -10.96
C LYS A 76 -17.79 -28.19 -12.20
N PHE A 77 -16.47 -27.95 -12.21
CA PHE A 77 -15.78 -27.41 -13.39
C PHE A 77 -15.85 -28.30 -14.63
N LYS A 78 -15.85 -29.63 -14.44
CA LYS A 78 -16.01 -30.57 -15.55
C LYS A 78 -17.37 -30.45 -16.23
N ALA A 79 -18.44 -30.16 -15.48
CA ALA A 79 -19.78 -29.97 -16.04
C ALA A 79 -19.87 -28.76 -16.99
N LEU A 80 -19.09 -27.70 -16.74
CA LEU A 80 -19.05 -26.48 -17.56
C LEU A 80 -18.41 -26.71 -18.96
N GLY A 81 -17.64 -27.78 -19.16
CA GLY A 81 -17.07 -28.11 -20.46
C GLY A 81 -16.02 -27.11 -20.96
N LYS A 82 -16.19 -26.61 -22.19
CA LYS A 82 -15.23 -25.70 -22.85
C LYS A 82 -15.45 -24.26 -22.44
N ILE A 83 -14.36 -23.52 -22.21
CA ILE A 83 -14.44 -22.11 -21.83
C ILE A 83 -14.99 -21.26 -22.99
N ASN A 84 -16.05 -20.50 -22.73
CA ASN A 84 -16.63 -19.52 -23.65
C ASN A 84 -16.35 -18.10 -23.12
N PRO A 85 -15.51 -17.28 -23.78
CA PRO A 85 -15.21 -15.93 -23.30
C PRO A 85 -16.43 -15.02 -23.10
N ASN A 86 -17.55 -15.30 -23.78
CA ASN A 86 -18.81 -14.56 -23.66
C ASN A 86 -19.72 -15.07 -22.53
N ASP A 87 -19.36 -16.16 -21.85
CA ASP A 87 -20.15 -16.83 -20.82
C ASP A 87 -19.20 -17.47 -19.79
N MET A 88 -18.74 -16.63 -18.86
CA MET A 88 -17.70 -16.95 -17.88
C MET A 88 -18.23 -17.05 -16.44
N GLU A 89 -19.47 -16.63 -16.19
CA GLU A 89 -19.98 -16.35 -14.84
C GLU A 89 -19.89 -17.55 -13.90
N GLU A 90 -20.51 -18.69 -14.25
CA GLU A 90 -20.60 -19.85 -13.35
C GLU A 90 -19.22 -20.37 -12.93
N GLY A 91 -18.26 -20.43 -13.86
CA GLY A 91 -16.88 -20.83 -13.56
C GLY A 91 -16.10 -19.80 -12.73
N ILE A 92 -16.40 -18.51 -12.89
CA ILE A 92 -15.83 -17.43 -12.06
C ILE A 92 -16.38 -17.48 -10.63
N LEU A 93 -17.70 -17.70 -10.48
CA LEU A 93 -18.34 -17.85 -9.17
C LEU A 93 -17.74 -19.05 -8.41
N LEU A 94 -17.53 -20.19 -9.08
CA LEU A 94 -16.85 -21.36 -8.49
C LEU A 94 -15.40 -21.08 -8.07
N LEU A 95 -14.61 -20.37 -8.87
CA LEU A 95 -13.23 -19.98 -8.51
C LEU A 95 -13.19 -19.03 -7.30
N SER A 96 -14.16 -18.11 -7.24
CA SER A 96 -14.34 -17.18 -6.12
C SER A 96 -14.70 -17.95 -4.83
N ASP A 97 -15.64 -18.91 -4.94
CA ASP A 97 -16.13 -19.70 -3.81
C ASP A 97 -15.03 -20.57 -3.17
N ILE A 98 -14.14 -21.15 -3.98
CA ILE A 98 -12.96 -21.91 -3.51
C ILE A 98 -11.98 -21.06 -2.69
N THR A 99 -11.89 -19.75 -2.96
CA THR A 99 -10.83 -18.89 -2.40
C THR A 99 -11.32 -17.87 -1.38
N LYS A 100 -12.62 -17.66 -1.25
CA LYS A 100 -13.23 -16.65 -0.36
C LYS A 100 -12.74 -16.72 1.10
N ASP A 101 -12.38 -17.91 1.58
CA ASP A 101 -12.00 -18.19 2.96
C ASP A 101 -10.47 -18.31 3.17
N LEU A 102 -9.64 -18.07 2.13
CA LEU A 102 -8.18 -18.03 2.28
C LEU A 102 -7.75 -16.94 3.28
N SER A 103 -6.72 -17.23 4.10
CA SER A 103 -6.20 -16.28 5.09
C SER A 103 -5.57 -15.05 4.43
N ASP A 104 -4.81 -15.23 3.35
CA ASP A 104 -4.09 -14.17 2.63
C ASP A 104 -4.99 -12.98 2.24
N ASN A 105 -4.70 -11.80 2.79
CA ASN A 105 -5.44 -10.57 2.47
C ASN A 105 -4.78 -9.71 1.37
N HIS A 106 -3.58 -10.08 0.89
CA HIS A 106 -3.10 -9.64 -0.41
C HIS A 106 -3.74 -10.41 -1.55
N TYR A 107 -4.30 -11.60 -1.30
CA TYR A 107 -4.76 -12.49 -2.37
C TYR A 107 -5.78 -11.83 -3.30
N TYR A 108 -5.53 -11.99 -4.60
CA TYR A 108 -6.57 -11.86 -5.62
C TYR A 108 -6.26 -12.73 -6.83
N PHE A 109 -7.29 -13.08 -7.61
CA PHE A 109 -7.10 -13.53 -8.98
C PHE A 109 -7.72 -12.55 -9.97
N GLU A 110 -7.07 -12.37 -11.11
CA GLU A 110 -7.55 -11.64 -12.27
C GLU A 110 -7.81 -12.63 -13.40
N ILE A 111 -9.03 -12.63 -13.93
CA ILE A 111 -9.47 -13.54 -15.01
C ILE A 111 -10.08 -12.73 -16.16
N VAL A 112 -9.77 -13.12 -17.39
CA VAL A 112 -10.31 -12.50 -18.62
C VAL A 112 -11.80 -12.83 -18.74
N ASP A 113 -12.61 -11.78 -18.85
CA ASP A 113 -14.06 -11.85 -18.97
C ASP A 113 -14.55 -10.68 -19.83
N SER A 114 -14.94 -10.97 -21.08
CA SER A 114 -15.37 -9.94 -22.02
C SER A 114 -16.75 -9.33 -21.73
N SER A 115 -17.47 -9.82 -20.70
CA SER A 115 -18.67 -9.15 -20.20
C SER A 115 -18.37 -7.89 -19.38
N LYS A 116 -17.15 -7.78 -18.83
CA LYS A 116 -16.73 -6.66 -17.97
C LYS A 116 -16.17 -5.51 -18.81
N ALA A 117 -16.39 -4.27 -18.37
CA ALA A 117 -15.97 -3.07 -19.08
C ALA A 117 -14.46 -3.02 -19.41
N ASN A 118 -13.63 -3.59 -18.53
CA ASN A 118 -12.16 -3.67 -18.72
C ASN A 118 -11.70 -5.03 -19.31
N GLY A 119 -12.62 -5.87 -19.79
CA GLY A 119 -12.34 -7.22 -20.31
C GLY A 119 -11.84 -8.23 -19.27
N LYS A 120 -11.96 -7.90 -17.97
CA LYS A 120 -11.37 -8.62 -16.84
C LYS A 120 -12.26 -8.53 -15.61
N TYR A 121 -12.27 -9.60 -14.82
CA TYR A 121 -12.83 -9.66 -13.48
C TYR A 121 -11.72 -9.89 -12.44
N ILE A 122 -11.87 -9.32 -11.25
CA ILE A 122 -10.94 -9.49 -10.12
C ILE A 122 -11.74 -9.89 -8.89
N PHE A 123 -11.41 -11.05 -8.30
CA PHE A 123 -11.91 -11.47 -7.00
C PHE A 123 -10.82 -11.38 -5.94
N SER A 124 -11.17 -10.92 -4.74
CA SER A 124 -10.26 -10.86 -3.60
C SER A 124 -10.97 -11.28 -2.30
N PRO A 125 -10.46 -12.32 -1.59
CA PRO A 125 -10.97 -12.79 -0.31
C PRO A 125 -11.01 -11.72 0.78
N SER A 126 -10.07 -10.76 0.78
CA SER A 126 -10.10 -9.66 1.75
C SER A 126 -11.37 -8.80 1.60
N LYS A 127 -11.75 -8.44 0.37
CA LYS A 127 -13.01 -7.73 0.10
C LYS A 127 -14.24 -8.55 0.50
N TYR A 128 -14.24 -9.84 0.18
CA TYR A 128 -15.30 -10.76 0.59
C TYR A 128 -15.45 -10.79 2.13
N LYS A 129 -14.34 -10.96 2.86
CA LYS A 129 -14.32 -10.99 4.33
C LYS A 129 -14.82 -9.68 4.94
N ILE A 130 -14.36 -8.51 4.47
CA ILE A 130 -14.87 -7.22 4.96
C ILE A 130 -16.39 -7.09 4.74
N ILE A 131 -16.90 -7.43 3.54
CA ILE A 131 -18.34 -7.37 3.26
C ILE A 131 -19.09 -8.35 4.17
N LYS A 132 -18.59 -9.57 4.37
CA LYS A 132 -19.22 -10.60 5.21
C LYS A 132 -19.21 -10.24 6.70
N GLU A 133 -18.12 -9.66 7.21
CA GLU A 133 -18.01 -9.19 8.60
C GLU A 133 -18.97 -8.04 8.88
N ASN A 134 -19.08 -7.08 7.96
CA ASN A 134 -19.97 -5.92 8.11
C ASN A 134 -21.45 -6.25 7.79
N ASN A 135 -21.71 -7.31 7.00
CA ASN A 135 -23.06 -7.74 6.59
C ASN A 135 -23.28 -9.24 6.90
N PRO A 136 -23.30 -9.64 8.19
CA PRO A 136 -23.30 -11.05 8.59
C PRO A 136 -24.51 -11.85 8.08
N ASN A 137 -25.62 -11.17 7.77
CA ASN A 137 -26.86 -11.77 7.27
C ASN A 137 -26.79 -12.22 5.80
N LEU A 138 -25.87 -11.69 4.98
CA LEU A 138 -25.71 -12.10 3.58
C LEU A 138 -25.02 -13.47 3.49
N SER A 139 -25.52 -14.36 2.64
CA SER A 139 -24.86 -15.64 2.34
C SER A 139 -23.58 -15.45 1.51
N SER A 140 -22.72 -16.46 1.45
CA SER A 140 -21.53 -16.43 0.59
C SER A 140 -21.90 -16.18 -0.87
N ASP A 141 -22.92 -16.89 -1.37
CA ASP A 141 -23.36 -16.82 -2.76
C ASP A 141 -23.86 -15.42 -3.11
N GLU A 142 -24.64 -14.78 -2.23
CA GLU A 142 -25.10 -13.40 -2.41
C GLU A 142 -23.93 -12.41 -2.48
N ILE A 143 -22.92 -12.54 -1.61
CA ILE A 143 -21.75 -11.65 -1.61
C ILE A 143 -20.89 -11.88 -2.86
N ILE A 144 -20.62 -13.14 -3.24
CA ILE A 144 -19.81 -13.46 -4.42
C ILE A 144 -20.53 -13.01 -5.70
N LYS A 145 -21.85 -13.19 -5.79
CA LYS A 145 -22.69 -12.70 -6.89
C LYS A 145 -22.68 -11.17 -6.98
N LEU A 146 -22.86 -10.47 -5.85
CA LEU A 146 -22.75 -9.01 -5.75
C LEU A 146 -21.36 -8.52 -6.20
N MET A 147 -20.28 -9.18 -5.76
CA MET A 147 -18.92 -8.88 -6.17
C MET A 147 -18.69 -9.10 -7.67
N TYR A 148 -19.28 -10.15 -8.25
CA TYR A 148 -19.21 -10.43 -9.68
C TYR A 148 -19.97 -9.40 -10.52
N GLU A 149 -21.19 -9.03 -10.11
CA GLU A 149 -22.00 -8.02 -10.79
C GLU A 149 -21.35 -6.62 -10.72
N GLY A 150 -20.67 -6.32 -9.61
CA GLY A 150 -20.01 -5.05 -9.37
C GLY A 150 -20.99 -3.92 -9.02
N GLY A 151 -20.48 -2.71 -8.93
CA GLY A 151 -21.27 -1.52 -8.59
C GLY A 151 -20.64 -0.70 -7.47
N ASP A 152 -21.46 0.06 -6.76
CA ASP A 152 -21.04 0.76 -5.55
C ASP A 152 -21.14 -0.19 -4.34
N PHE A 153 -20.03 -0.31 -3.62
CA PHE A 153 -19.90 -1.14 -2.42
C PHE A 153 -19.93 -0.30 -1.13
N SER A 154 -20.11 1.01 -1.21
CA SER A 154 -20.07 1.95 -0.07
C SER A 154 -20.92 1.47 1.11
N SER A 155 -22.18 1.12 0.87
CA SER A 155 -23.13 0.64 1.90
C SER A 155 -22.76 -0.70 2.55
N TYR A 156 -21.78 -1.42 2.00
CA TYR A 156 -21.36 -2.73 2.50
C TYR A 156 -20.06 -2.66 3.31
N TYR A 157 -19.35 -1.53 3.34
CA TYR A 157 -18.09 -1.36 4.07
C TYR A 157 -18.26 -0.61 5.41
N PRO A 158 -17.37 -0.83 6.39
CA PRO A 158 -17.36 -0.05 7.62
C PRO A 158 -16.95 1.41 7.37
N GLU A 159 -17.40 2.32 8.24
CA GLU A 159 -17.22 3.76 8.06
C GLU A 159 -15.74 4.21 8.09
N ASP A 160 -14.86 3.55 8.84
CA ASP A 160 -13.44 3.94 8.90
C ASP A 160 -12.69 3.58 7.60
N LEU A 161 -13.03 2.47 6.94
CA LEU A 161 -12.54 2.13 5.60
C LEU A 161 -12.83 3.24 4.58
N LEU A 162 -14.04 3.80 4.62
CA LEU A 162 -14.53 4.79 3.65
C LEU A 162 -13.98 6.19 3.92
N ASN A 163 -13.98 6.59 5.20
CA ASN A 163 -13.84 7.99 5.61
C ASN A 163 -12.52 8.31 6.32
N GLU A 164 -11.77 7.35 6.83
CA GLU A 164 -10.60 7.62 7.67
C GLU A 164 -9.28 7.34 6.92
N LYS A 165 -8.81 8.36 6.21
CA LYS A 165 -7.65 8.31 5.31
C LYS A 165 -6.89 9.63 5.31
N ALA A 166 -5.64 9.64 4.87
CA ALA A 166 -4.79 10.82 4.98
C ALA A 166 -5.43 12.15 4.46
N GLN A 167 -6.15 12.14 3.33
CA GLN A 167 -6.85 13.34 2.83
C GLN A 167 -7.88 13.87 3.84
N THR A 168 -8.71 13.00 4.41
CA THR A 168 -9.76 13.41 5.35
C THR A 168 -9.19 13.75 6.72
N ILE A 169 -8.09 13.13 7.14
CA ILE A 169 -7.34 13.54 8.34
C ILE A 169 -6.78 14.97 8.15
N LEU A 170 -6.15 15.26 7.01
CA LEU A 170 -5.66 16.62 6.70
C LEU A 170 -6.80 17.65 6.69
N ASN A 171 -7.93 17.34 6.04
CA ASN A 171 -9.08 18.23 5.97
C ASN A 171 -9.80 18.40 7.33
N ASN A 172 -10.17 17.30 7.98
CA ASN A 172 -11.03 17.33 9.16
C ASN A 172 -10.24 17.62 10.43
N THR A 173 -9.11 16.93 10.63
CA THR A 173 -8.28 17.02 11.83
C THR A 173 -7.38 18.24 11.79
N PHE A 174 -6.64 18.47 10.69
CA PHE A 174 -5.68 19.58 10.58
C PHE A 174 -6.25 20.87 9.98
N LYS A 175 -7.51 20.86 9.50
CA LYS A 175 -8.16 21.98 8.80
C LYS A 175 -7.32 22.50 7.62
N LEU A 176 -6.61 21.60 6.94
CA LEU A 176 -5.93 21.82 5.67
C LEU A 176 -6.88 21.34 4.56
N PRO A 177 -7.75 22.20 4.00
CA PRO A 177 -8.74 21.80 3.02
C PRO A 177 -8.07 21.38 1.72
N LEU A 178 -8.01 20.06 1.51
CA LEU A 178 -7.69 19.46 0.22
C LEU A 178 -9.03 19.13 -0.46
N VAL A 179 -9.77 20.20 -0.80
CA VAL A 179 -11.16 20.17 -1.28
C VAL A 179 -11.26 20.60 -2.74
N VAL A 180 -11.97 19.79 -3.53
CA VAL A 180 -12.35 20.04 -4.92
C VAL A 180 -13.00 21.42 -5.10
N SER A 181 -12.40 22.27 -5.92
CA SER A 181 -13.15 23.35 -6.58
C SER A 181 -12.71 23.47 -8.02
N THR A 182 -13.63 23.30 -8.97
CA THR A 182 -13.41 23.76 -10.34
C THR A 182 -13.21 25.27 -10.30
N PRO A 183 -12.05 25.82 -10.73
CA PRO A 183 -11.89 27.26 -10.86
C PRO A 183 -12.92 27.76 -11.87
N ASP A 184 -13.64 28.83 -11.55
CA ASP A 184 -14.46 29.53 -12.54
C ASP A 184 -13.51 30.31 -13.46
N PRO A 185 -13.36 29.92 -14.75
CA PRO A 185 -12.37 30.52 -15.65
C PRO A 185 -12.66 31.99 -15.95
N SER A 186 -13.90 32.44 -15.74
CA SER A 186 -14.27 33.83 -15.96
C SER A 186 -13.63 34.81 -14.97
N ASN A 187 -13.14 34.30 -13.82
CA ASN A 187 -12.36 35.09 -12.85
C ASN A 187 -10.87 35.25 -13.24
N TYR A 188 -10.37 34.50 -14.24
CA TYR A 188 -8.96 34.48 -14.64
C TYR A 188 -8.76 34.61 -16.17
N PRO A 189 -9.32 35.64 -16.83
CA PRO A 189 -9.49 35.71 -18.29
C PRO A 189 -8.20 35.83 -19.15
N ASN A 190 -7.01 35.71 -18.56
CA ASN A 190 -5.71 35.96 -19.21
C ASN A 190 -4.75 34.76 -19.20
N ILE A 191 -5.17 33.57 -18.77
CA ILE A 191 -4.29 32.39 -18.71
C ILE A 191 -4.12 31.77 -20.11
N LYS A 192 -2.87 31.55 -20.52
CA LYS A 192 -2.46 30.89 -21.77
C LYS A 192 -1.24 30.00 -21.53
N PHE A 193 -1.15 28.92 -22.29
CA PHE A 193 -0.05 27.95 -22.23
C PHE A 193 1.11 28.34 -23.14
N ILE A 194 2.34 27.99 -22.73
CA ILE A 194 3.57 28.04 -23.54
C ILE A 194 4.30 26.70 -23.36
N GLU A 195 4.84 26.13 -24.44
CA GLU A 195 5.66 24.91 -24.40
C GLU A 195 7.09 25.18 -23.90
N ALA A 196 7.70 24.13 -23.35
CA ALA A 196 9.03 24.10 -22.70
C ALA A 196 10.12 24.99 -23.33
N ASN A 197 10.78 25.79 -22.47
CA ASN A 197 12.26 25.88 -22.39
C ASN A 197 12.79 26.85 -21.30
N GLU A 198 11.94 27.62 -20.60
CA GLU A 198 12.38 28.47 -19.49
C GLU A 198 11.77 27.98 -18.16
N LYS A 199 12.59 27.94 -17.10
CA LYS A 199 12.24 27.33 -15.79
C LYS A 199 11.20 28.14 -15.01
N ILE A 200 10.63 27.50 -13.96
CA ILE A 200 9.74 27.96 -12.86
C ILE A 200 8.29 28.42 -13.29
N VAL A 201 7.29 28.83 -12.46
CA VAL A 201 7.27 29.35 -11.06
C VAL A 201 5.88 29.28 -10.34
N ASN A 202 5.81 28.93 -9.03
CA ASN A 202 4.82 29.45 -8.06
C ASN A 202 5.40 29.38 -6.62
N PRO A 203 5.11 30.28 -5.65
CA PRO A 203 6.03 30.51 -4.54
C PRO A 203 5.81 29.65 -3.27
N LYS A 204 4.84 28.72 -3.27
CA LYS A 204 4.63 27.74 -2.17
C LYS A 204 4.49 26.29 -2.63
N ILE A 205 4.65 26.05 -3.94
CA ILE A 205 4.35 24.78 -4.60
C ILE A 205 5.44 24.53 -5.63
N GLN A 206 6.25 23.51 -5.42
CA GLN A 206 7.25 23.03 -6.39
C GLN A 206 6.70 21.78 -7.08
N SER A 207 6.10 21.95 -8.26
CA SER A 207 6.02 20.87 -9.24
C SER A 207 7.02 21.19 -10.35
N ARG A 208 7.85 20.21 -10.71
CA ARG A 208 8.89 20.32 -11.73
C ARG A 208 8.42 19.78 -13.09
N ILE A 209 7.18 20.04 -13.52
CA ILE A 209 6.48 19.23 -14.56
C ILE A 209 7.39 18.76 -15.72
N GLU A 210 7.86 17.52 -15.56
CA GLU A 210 8.43 16.65 -16.57
C GLU A 210 7.72 15.31 -16.40
N TYR A 211 7.65 14.51 -17.47
CA TYR A 211 6.72 13.39 -17.55
C TYR A 211 6.91 12.35 -16.43
N ASN A 212 5.80 12.04 -15.74
CA ASN A 212 5.59 11.02 -14.70
C ASN A 212 6.21 11.29 -13.32
N GLY A 213 5.35 11.23 -12.29
CA GLY A 213 5.72 10.90 -10.90
C GLY A 213 6.55 11.94 -10.16
N GLN A 214 5.97 12.98 -9.56
CA GLN A 214 6.74 14.05 -8.88
C GLN A 214 6.31 14.30 -7.43
N ALA A 215 7.29 14.56 -6.56
CA ALA A 215 7.06 15.05 -5.21
C ALA A 215 6.95 16.59 -5.18
N VAL A 216 6.06 17.09 -4.32
CA VAL A 216 5.80 18.52 -4.11
C VAL A 216 5.94 18.82 -2.62
N LEU A 217 6.85 19.73 -2.25
CA LEU A 217 7.17 20.06 -0.87
C LEU A 217 6.53 21.39 -0.42
N TYR A 218 5.98 21.41 0.79
CA TYR A 218 5.36 22.56 1.44
C TYR A 218 5.94 22.73 2.85
N SER A 219 6.66 23.83 3.10
CA SER A 219 7.24 24.18 4.42
C SER A 219 7.61 25.66 4.46
N ASN A 220 7.49 26.32 5.62
CA ASN A 220 8.02 27.68 5.79
C ASN A 220 9.52 27.72 6.12
N LYS A 221 10.20 26.57 6.27
CA LYS A 221 11.68 26.53 6.35
C LYS A 221 12.33 27.11 5.09
N TYR A 222 11.64 27.08 3.95
CA TYR A 222 12.14 27.56 2.66
C TYR A 222 11.44 28.88 2.26
N PRO A 223 12.18 29.90 1.79
CA PRO A 223 11.57 31.20 1.45
C PRO A 223 10.54 31.09 0.34
N ASN A 224 9.47 31.89 0.42
CA ASN A 224 8.49 32.03 -0.67
C ASN A 224 9.19 32.32 -2.00
N GLY A 225 8.86 31.57 -3.05
CA GLY A 225 9.47 31.74 -4.37
C GLY A 225 10.85 31.10 -4.49
N SER A 226 11.14 30.08 -3.68
CA SER A 226 12.36 29.28 -3.84
C SER A 226 12.11 28.01 -4.64
N TYR A 227 13.13 27.54 -5.36
CA TYR A 227 13.25 26.19 -5.90
C TYR A 227 14.47 25.49 -5.34
N ILE A 228 14.50 24.16 -5.41
CA ILE A 228 15.67 23.38 -5.02
C ILE A 228 16.42 23.02 -6.30
N GLU A 229 17.75 23.07 -6.28
CA GLU A 229 18.58 22.54 -7.37
C GLU A 229 19.95 22.13 -6.83
N ASN A 230 20.27 20.83 -6.92
CA ASN A 230 21.48 20.21 -6.36
C ASN A 230 21.56 20.37 -4.82
N ASN A 231 20.47 20.02 -4.13
CA ASN A 231 20.28 20.16 -2.67
C ASN A 231 20.52 21.60 -2.14
N GLN A 232 20.38 22.62 -2.98
CA GLN A 232 20.45 24.03 -2.59
C GLN A 232 19.16 24.78 -2.90
N VAL A 233 18.68 25.54 -1.90
CA VAL A 233 17.52 26.42 -2.01
C VAL A 233 17.92 27.69 -2.76
N LYS A 234 17.23 28.00 -3.86
CA LYS A 234 17.51 29.13 -4.76
C LYS A 234 16.26 29.99 -4.95
N SER A 235 16.39 31.31 -4.84
CA SER A 235 15.26 32.25 -5.03
C SER A 235 14.93 32.49 -6.50
N VAL A 236 13.68 32.88 -6.75
CA VAL A 236 13.13 33.25 -8.04
C VAL A 236 12.62 34.70 -8.03
N ASN A 237 12.85 35.45 -9.11
CA ASN A 237 12.58 36.89 -9.18
C ASN A 237 11.27 37.30 -9.90
N SER A 238 10.51 36.36 -10.48
CA SER A 238 9.25 36.61 -11.21
C SER A 238 8.36 35.36 -11.21
N LEU A 239 7.06 35.46 -11.54
CA LEU A 239 6.08 34.35 -11.40
C LEU A 239 5.18 34.18 -12.65
N GLU A 240 5.07 32.97 -13.22
CA GLU A 240 4.08 32.62 -14.27
C GLU A 240 3.36 31.30 -13.95
N ILE A 241 2.03 31.28 -14.14
CA ILE A 241 1.12 30.23 -13.64
C ILE A 241 0.45 29.50 -14.82
N PHE A 242 0.38 28.17 -14.74
CA PHE A 242 -0.28 27.31 -15.72
C PHE A 242 -1.60 26.73 -15.17
N GLU A 243 -2.64 26.67 -16.00
CA GLU A 243 -3.90 25.96 -15.70
C GLU A 243 -3.79 24.47 -16.02
N THR A 244 -4.57 23.62 -15.36
CA THR A 244 -4.84 22.23 -15.80
C THR A 244 -6.26 21.82 -15.45
N TYR A 245 -6.87 21.02 -16.33
CA TYR A 245 -8.22 20.46 -16.15
C TYR A 245 -8.11 18.96 -15.86
N PHE A 246 -8.91 18.46 -14.91
CA PHE A 246 -8.86 17.08 -14.42
C PHE A 246 -10.19 16.34 -14.60
N ALA A 247 -10.11 15.00 -14.63
CA ALA A 247 -11.24 14.08 -14.80
C ALA A 247 -11.25 13.03 -13.69
N ASN A 248 -12.45 12.54 -13.33
CA ASN A 248 -12.67 11.63 -12.20
C ASN A 248 -12.55 10.14 -12.59
N GLY A 249 -11.99 9.34 -11.66
CA GLY A 249 -11.77 7.89 -11.78
C GLY A 249 -10.27 7.56 -11.65
N THR A 250 -9.83 6.46 -11.03
CA THR A 250 -10.50 5.23 -10.58
C THR A 250 -9.87 4.66 -9.28
N ALA A 251 -10.32 3.48 -8.84
CA ALA A 251 -10.05 2.90 -7.52
C ALA A 251 -8.56 2.78 -7.11
N GLY A 252 -8.25 3.32 -5.92
CA GLY A 252 -6.95 3.36 -5.26
C GLY A 252 -6.84 4.68 -4.47
N PRO A 253 -5.76 4.94 -3.72
CA PRO A 253 -5.55 6.21 -3.02
C PRO A 253 -5.06 7.31 -3.98
N TYR A 254 -5.79 7.50 -5.09
CA TYR A 254 -5.58 8.53 -6.10
C TYR A 254 -6.59 9.65 -5.88
N TYR A 255 -6.11 10.89 -5.73
CA TYR A 255 -6.93 12.05 -5.40
C TYR A 255 -6.64 13.19 -6.38
N PRO A 256 -7.63 13.83 -7.02
CA PRO A 256 -7.35 14.75 -8.13
C PRO A 256 -6.67 16.04 -7.66
N LEU A 257 -5.78 16.58 -8.51
CA LEU A 257 -5.01 17.80 -8.20
C LEU A 257 -5.85 19.09 -8.15
N SER A 258 -7.10 19.04 -8.62
CA SER A 258 -8.14 20.08 -8.44
C SER A 258 -8.49 20.40 -6.99
N ASP A 259 -8.02 19.57 -6.07
CA ASP A 259 -8.43 19.59 -4.67
C ASP A 259 -7.48 20.45 -3.83
N LEU A 260 -6.37 20.94 -4.40
CA LEU A 260 -5.44 21.83 -3.73
C LEU A 260 -5.90 23.30 -3.77
N ASN A 261 -6.98 23.61 -3.05
CA ASN A 261 -7.40 25.00 -2.81
C ASN A 261 -7.03 25.48 -1.40
N LEU A 262 -5.80 25.98 -1.27
CA LEU A 262 -5.34 26.73 -0.10
C LEU A 262 -5.99 28.13 -0.10
N ASP A 263 -7.27 28.23 0.28
CA ASP A 263 -8.03 29.50 0.21
C ASP A 263 -7.29 30.64 0.93
N SER A 264 -7.04 31.70 0.16
CA SER A 264 -6.53 33.00 0.57
C SER A 264 -7.05 33.52 1.91
N LYS A 265 -8.31 33.22 2.26
CA LYS A 265 -8.96 33.67 3.51
C LYS A 265 -8.34 33.12 4.79
N ASN A 266 -7.55 32.05 4.72
CA ASN A 266 -6.88 31.44 5.87
C ASN A 266 -5.34 31.42 5.73
N THR A 267 -4.76 32.31 4.93
CA THR A 267 -3.31 32.33 4.64
C THR A 267 -2.45 32.35 5.91
N ASP A 268 -2.80 33.18 6.92
CA ASP A 268 -2.04 33.28 8.16
C ASP A 268 -2.15 32.03 9.04
N PHE A 269 -3.32 31.39 9.05
CA PHE A 269 -3.52 30.10 9.72
C PHE A 269 -2.67 29.00 9.09
N ILE A 270 -2.75 28.86 7.76
CA ILE A 270 -1.97 27.88 6.98
C ILE A 270 -0.47 28.14 7.17
N ASN A 271 -0.03 29.40 7.15
CA ASN A 271 1.35 29.76 7.49
C ASN A 271 1.72 29.26 8.89
N SER A 272 0.90 29.52 9.92
CA SER A 272 1.21 29.11 11.30
C SER A 272 1.42 27.60 11.48
N ILE A 273 0.74 26.77 10.68
CA ILE A 273 1.00 25.32 10.64
C ILE A 273 2.39 25.05 10.05
N PHE A 274 2.66 25.53 8.84
CA PHE A 274 3.92 25.24 8.13
C PHE A 274 5.17 25.91 8.71
N GLU A 275 5.07 26.68 9.81
CA GLU A 275 6.22 27.08 10.65
C GLU A 275 6.89 25.89 11.36
N THR A 276 6.17 24.79 11.56
CA THR A 276 6.62 23.63 12.37
C THR A 276 6.31 22.27 11.74
N TRP A 277 5.71 22.30 10.56
CA TRP A 277 5.26 21.13 9.82
C TRP A 277 5.74 21.26 8.38
N THR A 278 6.05 20.13 7.77
CA THR A 278 6.42 20.00 6.37
C THR A 278 5.50 18.93 5.75
N LEU A 279 4.83 19.28 4.64
CA LEU A 279 4.00 18.36 3.86
C LEU A 279 4.70 18.04 2.53
N CYS A 280 4.78 16.76 2.21
CA CYS A 280 5.19 16.26 0.91
C CYS A 280 4.00 15.55 0.23
N LEU A 281 3.72 15.92 -1.02
CA LEU A 281 2.69 15.30 -1.86
C LEU A 281 3.34 14.63 -3.05
N GLY A 282 3.16 13.32 -3.21
CA GLY A 282 3.58 12.60 -4.42
C GLY A 282 2.47 12.58 -5.46
N THR A 283 2.76 12.93 -6.70
CA THR A 283 1.79 13.14 -7.79
C THR A 283 2.11 12.27 -9.00
N SER A 284 1.11 11.71 -9.68
CA SER A 284 1.27 11.10 -11.01
C SER A 284 0.52 11.89 -12.07
N TYR A 285 1.00 11.79 -13.30
CA TYR A 285 0.39 12.35 -14.49
C TYR A 285 0.10 11.24 -15.50
N GLN A 286 -1.03 11.31 -16.20
CA GLN A 286 -1.40 10.37 -17.25
C GLN A 286 -1.98 11.13 -18.46
N GLU A 287 -1.42 10.90 -19.64
CA GLU A 287 -2.05 11.24 -20.91
C GLU A 287 -2.96 10.09 -21.35
N TYR A 288 -4.16 10.40 -21.83
CA TYR A 288 -5.06 9.44 -22.46
C TYR A 288 -5.81 10.07 -23.64
N LEU A 289 -6.29 9.23 -24.56
CA LEU A 289 -7.14 9.65 -25.67
C LEU A 289 -8.60 9.49 -25.26
N GLU A 290 -9.34 10.59 -25.19
CA GLU A 290 -10.79 10.57 -25.06
C GLU A 290 -11.43 10.59 -26.45
N ALA A 291 -12.37 9.69 -26.70
CA ALA A 291 -13.18 9.70 -27.92
C ALA A 291 -14.23 10.81 -27.82
N GLU A 292 -14.21 11.75 -28.77
CA GLU A 292 -15.27 12.72 -28.95
C GLU A 292 -16.37 12.09 -29.82
N ASN A 293 -17.64 12.30 -29.46
CA ASN A 293 -18.81 11.82 -30.22
C ASN A 293 -19.07 12.65 -31.49
N THR A 294 -18.03 12.83 -32.30
CA THR A 294 -18.05 13.39 -33.65
C THR A 294 -18.21 12.27 -34.68
N ASN A 295 -18.47 12.63 -35.95
CA ASN A 295 -18.50 11.66 -37.05
C ASN A 295 -17.68 12.19 -38.23
N PRO A 296 -16.52 11.58 -38.56
CA PRO A 296 -15.90 10.43 -37.89
C PRO A 296 -15.49 10.75 -36.45
N ILE A 297 -15.41 9.71 -35.60
CA ILE A 297 -14.96 9.83 -34.20
C ILE A 297 -13.55 10.44 -34.17
N THR A 298 -13.41 11.60 -33.56
CA THR A 298 -12.14 12.24 -33.25
C THR A 298 -11.66 11.82 -31.87
N TYR A 299 -10.35 11.77 -31.67
CA TYR A 299 -9.75 11.52 -30.37
C TYR A 299 -9.04 12.79 -29.92
N LYS A 300 -9.36 13.24 -28.71
CA LYS A 300 -8.67 14.36 -28.07
C LYS A 300 -7.72 13.84 -27.01
N LYS A 301 -6.47 14.31 -27.04
CA LYS A 301 -5.55 14.13 -25.91
C LYS A 301 -6.13 14.85 -24.70
N LYS A 302 -6.36 14.09 -23.63
CA LYS A 302 -6.61 14.58 -22.29
C LYS A 302 -5.45 14.22 -21.39
N HIS A 303 -5.31 15.01 -20.34
CA HIS A 303 -4.30 14.84 -19.33
C HIS A 303 -5.02 14.80 -17.99
N SER A 304 -4.62 13.88 -17.12
CA SER A 304 -5.05 13.82 -15.73
C SER A 304 -3.84 13.81 -14.82
N ALA A 305 -3.98 14.39 -13.63
CA ALA A 305 -2.98 14.29 -12.59
C ALA A 305 -3.65 14.10 -11.23
N SER A 306 -3.02 13.25 -10.41
CA SER A 306 -3.53 12.81 -9.12
C SER A 306 -2.43 12.84 -8.08
N ILE A 307 -2.77 13.19 -6.86
CA ILE A 307 -1.98 12.94 -5.64
C ILE A 307 -2.15 11.47 -5.28
N ASN A 308 -1.04 10.77 -5.09
CA ASN A 308 -0.96 9.34 -4.80
C ASN A 308 -0.29 9.04 -3.46
N LEU A 309 0.25 10.09 -2.83
CA LEU A 309 0.98 10.07 -1.58
C LEU A 309 0.76 11.38 -0.82
N TYR A 310 0.35 11.27 0.44
CA TYR A 310 0.43 12.33 1.44
C TYR A 310 1.45 11.91 2.49
N SER A 311 2.38 12.81 2.81
CA SER A 311 3.35 12.63 3.88
C SER A 311 3.47 13.95 4.65
N LEU A 312 2.93 14.02 5.86
CA LEU A 312 2.97 15.21 6.71
C LEU A 312 3.82 14.90 7.95
N ALA A 313 4.92 15.63 8.13
CA ALA A 313 5.77 15.56 9.31
C ALA A 313 5.70 16.89 10.07
N GLY A 314 5.77 16.86 11.40
CA GLY A 314 5.86 18.09 12.21
C GLY A 314 6.15 17.83 13.67
N ILE A 315 6.34 18.92 14.42
CA ILE A 315 6.39 18.88 15.89
C ILE A 315 5.35 19.82 16.47
N THR A 316 4.52 19.32 17.39
CA THR A 316 3.55 20.16 18.10
C THR A 316 4.27 21.20 18.96
N LYS A 317 3.71 22.41 19.09
CA LYS A 317 4.25 23.45 19.99
C LYS A 317 3.17 23.94 20.94
N ASN A 318 3.54 24.14 22.20
CA ASN A 318 2.63 24.53 23.30
C ASN A 318 1.79 25.81 23.08
N ASN A 319 2.11 26.62 22.06
CA ASN A 319 1.47 27.91 21.79
C ASN A 319 0.68 27.95 20.46
N VAL A 320 0.59 26.84 19.70
CA VAL A 320 -0.11 26.80 18.41
C VAL A 320 -1.54 26.31 18.62
N SER A 321 -2.39 27.21 19.12
CA SER A 321 -3.82 26.98 19.34
C SER A 321 -4.66 26.97 18.05
N SER A 322 -4.04 26.59 16.92
CA SER A 322 -4.59 26.81 15.58
C SER A 322 -5.28 25.58 15.00
N VAL A 323 -4.88 24.38 15.43
CA VAL A 323 -5.65 23.15 15.20
C VAL A 323 -6.60 22.97 16.40
N ASN A 324 -7.88 22.67 16.15
CA ASN A 324 -8.96 22.76 17.15
C ASN A 324 -8.86 21.81 18.37
N ASN A 325 -7.81 20.99 18.46
CA ASN A 325 -7.55 20.10 19.58
C ASN A 325 -6.23 20.53 20.24
N ASN A 326 -6.18 20.58 21.58
CA ASN A 326 -4.98 20.90 22.34
C ASN A 326 -3.96 19.75 22.26
N TYR A 327 -3.29 19.61 21.12
CA TYR A 327 -2.20 18.65 20.96
C TYR A 327 -1.00 19.12 21.78
N GLU A 328 -0.64 18.36 22.81
CA GLU A 328 0.43 18.72 23.73
C GLU A 328 1.76 18.97 23.00
N GLY A 329 2.46 20.04 23.38
CA GLY A 329 3.68 20.45 22.71
C GLY A 329 4.83 19.47 22.88
N ASN A 330 5.75 19.57 21.93
CA ASN A 330 6.95 18.77 21.77
C ASN A 330 6.63 17.29 21.50
N THR A 331 5.65 16.97 20.67
CA THR A 331 5.45 15.60 20.15
C THR A 331 5.73 15.61 18.66
N VAL A 332 6.59 14.71 18.19
CA VAL A 332 6.83 14.53 16.76
C VAL A 332 5.65 13.75 16.19
N TYR A 333 5.04 14.28 15.13
CA TYR A 333 3.94 13.64 14.42
C TYR A 333 4.34 13.38 12.98
N PHE A 334 3.94 12.21 12.47
CA PHE A 334 4.17 11.79 11.10
C PHE A 334 2.94 11.04 10.56
N LEU A 335 2.30 11.56 9.51
CA LEU A 335 1.21 10.92 8.77
C LEU A 335 1.73 10.47 7.40
N LEU A 336 1.47 9.22 7.01
CA LEU A 336 1.86 8.67 5.72
C LEU A 336 0.73 7.86 5.09
N SER A 337 0.29 8.23 3.88
CA SER A 337 -0.78 7.51 3.16
C SER A 337 -0.33 6.27 2.39
N GLY A 338 0.98 6.03 2.29
CA GLY A 338 1.56 4.89 1.57
C GLY A 338 3.09 4.94 1.59
N PHE A 339 3.73 3.77 1.60
CA PHE A 339 5.18 3.66 1.48
C PHE A 339 5.56 3.75 0.00
N LYS A 340 5.54 4.96 -0.55
CA LYS A 340 5.83 5.26 -1.96
C LYS A 340 6.89 6.36 -2.17
N LEU A 341 7.62 6.79 -1.14
CA LEU A 341 8.61 7.87 -1.24
C LEU A 341 9.70 7.54 -2.25
N VAL A 342 10.22 6.29 -2.26
CA VAL A 342 11.21 5.83 -3.24
C VAL A 342 10.74 5.94 -4.69
N GLU A 343 9.43 5.86 -4.96
CA GLU A 343 8.87 6.00 -6.32
C GLU A 343 9.07 7.43 -6.88
N PHE A 344 9.30 8.42 -6.00
CA PHE A 344 9.50 9.83 -6.37
C PHE A 344 10.98 10.27 -6.28
N ILE A 345 11.90 9.43 -5.79
CA ILE A 345 13.32 9.82 -5.63
C ILE A 345 13.97 10.12 -6.99
N SER A 346 13.73 9.33 -8.04
CA SER A 346 14.41 9.53 -9.34
C SER A 346 14.03 10.83 -10.07
N SER A 347 12.88 11.41 -9.74
CA SER A 347 12.24 12.55 -10.41
C SER A 347 12.13 13.79 -9.51
N SER A 348 12.38 13.63 -8.21
CA SER A 348 12.28 14.68 -7.19
C SER A 348 13.26 14.40 -6.03
N GLU A 349 14.49 14.00 -6.37
CA GLU A 349 15.56 13.63 -5.41
C GLU A 349 15.82 14.75 -4.41
N ASP A 350 15.91 15.99 -4.93
CA ASP A 350 16.08 17.23 -4.16
C ASP A 350 14.93 17.43 -3.15
N GLU A 351 13.67 17.32 -3.60
CA GLU A 351 12.47 17.53 -2.77
C GLU A 351 12.30 16.44 -1.69
N ILE A 352 12.50 15.16 -2.07
CA ILE A 352 12.41 14.02 -1.13
C ILE A 352 13.57 14.06 -0.12
N SER A 353 14.78 14.41 -0.54
CA SER A 353 15.94 14.53 0.36
C SER A 353 15.71 15.62 1.41
N LEU A 354 15.18 16.78 1.02
CA LEU A 354 14.81 17.82 1.98
C LEU A 354 13.67 17.38 2.90
N TYR A 355 12.66 16.67 2.41
CA TYR A 355 11.59 16.13 3.27
C TYR A 355 12.11 15.15 4.33
N LEU A 356 12.99 14.23 3.93
CA LEU A 356 13.59 13.25 4.82
C LEU A 356 14.54 13.93 5.84
N GLY A 357 15.30 14.93 5.41
CA GLY A 357 16.13 15.77 6.29
C GLY A 357 15.29 16.55 7.30
N ASP A 358 14.19 17.17 6.87
CA ASP A 358 13.23 17.84 7.74
C ASP A 358 12.64 16.91 8.79
N PHE A 359 12.26 15.70 8.40
CA PHE A 359 11.74 14.71 9.35
C PHE A 359 12.84 14.17 10.28
N HIS A 360 14.07 14.03 9.81
CA HIS A 360 15.23 13.72 10.65
C HIS A 360 15.46 14.81 11.72
N ASP A 361 15.53 16.09 11.32
CA ASP A 361 15.66 17.23 12.26
C ASP A 361 14.60 17.19 13.37
N LEU A 362 13.33 16.94 13.01
CA LEU A 362 12.23 16.85 13.97
C LEU A 362 12.43 15.68 14.95
N LYS A 363 12.92 14.54 14.46
CA LYS A 363 13.25 13.37 15.31
C LYS A 363 14.47 13.61 16.20
N MET A 364 15.35 14.55 15.86
CA MET A 364 16.53 14.92 16.65
C MET A 364 16.26 15.93 17.77
N ASP A 365 15.05 16.50 17.87
CA ASP A 365 14.68 17.42 18.96
C ASP A 365 14.71 16.70 20.32
N GLU A 366 15.71 17.03 21.16
CA GLU A 366 15.88 16.44 22.49
C GLU A 366 14.66 16.68 23.39
N SER A 367 13.95 17.80 23.20
CA SER A 367 12.77 18.20 23.96
C SER A 367 11.50 17.44 23.57
N ALA A 368 11.54 16.67 22.47
CA ALA A 368 10.43 15.85 22.03
C ALA A 368 10.07 14.79 23.08
N LYS A 369 8.82 14.74 23.52
CA LYS A 369 8.28 13.76 24.48
C LYS A 369 8.17 12.36 23.88
N GLY A 370 7.86 12.26 22.59
CA GLY A 370 7.65 11.00 21.88
C GLY A 370 7.27 11.19 20.41
N LEU A 371 6.89 10.10 19.75
CA LEU A 371 6.60 10.03 18.32
C LEU A 371 5.23 9.41 18.05
N ILE A 372 4.42 10.04 17.18
CA ILE A 372 3.18 9.49 16.65
C ILE A 372 3.36 9.20 15.15
N ILE A 373 3.10 7.95 14.75
CA ILE A 373 3.14 7.47 13.36
C ILE A 373 1.71 7.12 12.94
N ASP A 374 1.06 7.97 12.15
CA ASP A 374 -0.30 7.75 11.65
C ASP A 374 -0.28 7.04 10.29
N LEU A 375 -0.78 5.79 10.27
CA LEU A 375 -0.85 4.90 9.11
C LEU A 375 -2.31 4.56 8.75
N ARG A 376 -3.28 5.36 9.20
CA ARG A 376 -4.70 5.21 8.83
C ARG A 376 -4.89 5.44 7.33
N GLY A 377 -5.51 4.48 6.65
CA GLY A 377 -5.63 4.49 5.19
C GLY A 377 -4.37 4.07 4.42
N ASN A 378 -3.31 3.60 5.08
CA ASN A 378 -2.04 3.25 4.43
C ASN A 378 -2.01 1.78 3.95
N GLY A 379 -2.23 1.57 2.66
CA GLY A 379 -2.17 0.25 2.01
C GLY A 379 -0.77 -0.37 1.86
N GLY A 380 0.26 0.19 2.49
CA GLY A 380 1.64 -0.28 2.42
C GLY A 380 2.44 0.28 1.24
N GLY A 381 3.35 -0.54 0.71
CA GLY A 381 4.28 -0.18 -0.36
C GLY A 381 5.71 -0.66 -0.09
N ALA A 382 6.71 0.10 -0.54
CA ALA A 382 8.10 -0.31 -0.58
C ALA A 382 8.75 -0.46 0.81
N ASN A 383 9.38 -1.62 1.06
CA ASN A 383 10.10 -1.91 2.33
C ASN A 383 11.23 -0.90 2.63
N ILE A 384 11.89 -0.37 1.60
CA ILE A 384 13.00 0.59 1.76
C ILE A 384 12.54 1.90 2.41
N ASP A 385 11.30 2.36 2.13
CA ASP A 385 10.79 3.60 2.74
C ASP A 385 10.66 3.50 4.27
N ARG A 386 10.34 2.32 4.80
CA ARG A 386 10.35 2.08 6.26
C ARG A 386 11.75 2.31 6.84
N GLN A 387 12.79 1.97 6.08
CA GLN A 387 14.18 2.17 6.45
C GLN A 387 14.63 3.63 6.29
N LEU A 388 14.17 4.34 5.24
CA LEU A 388 14.39 5.78 5.00
C LEU A 388 13.68 6.69 6.02
N LEU A 389 12.56 6.23 6.57
CA LEU A 389 11.75 7.00 7.52
C LEU A 389 12.12 6.77 8.98
N PHE A 390 12.56 5.55 9.34
CA PHE A 390 12.70 5.14 10.74
C PHE A 390 14.05 4.48 11.07
N GLY A 391 14.97 4.36 10.11
CA GLY A 391 16.28 3.74 10.35
C GLY A 391 17.17 4.53 11.32
N ASP A 392 16.97 5.84 11.43
CA ASP A 392 17.66 6.74 12.36
C ASP A 392 17.17 6.65 13.82
N LEU A 393 16.07 5.92 14.08
CA LEU A 393 15.63 5.63 15.44
C LEU A 393 16.55 4.64 16.18
N PHE A 394 17.51 4.02 15.48
CA PHE A 394 18.34 2.94 16.01
C PHE A 394 19.81 3.13 15.64
N SER A 395 20.73 2.98 16.60
CA SER A 395 22.19 3.04 16.33
C SER A 395 22.81 1.71 15.89
N SER A 396 22.00 0.65 15.80
CA SER A 396 22.39 -0.69 15.35
C SER A 396 21.16 -1.45 14.82
N PRO A 397 21.31 -2.55 14.06
CA PRO A 397 20.17 -3.28 13.49
C PRO A 397 19.19 -3.76 14.56
N PHE A 398 17.92 -3.36 14.45
CA PHE A 398 16.87 -3.68 15.42
C PHE A 398 15.95 -4.77 14.88
N LYS A 399 15.90 -5.92 15.58
CA LYS A 399 15.06 -7.07 15.22
C LYS A 399 13.63 -6.83 15.70
N PHE A 400 12.67 -6.83 14.79
CA PHE A 400 11.25 -6.61 15.13
C PHE A 400 10.30 -7.73 14.71
N GLY A 401 10.77 -8.75 14.02
CA GLY A 401 9.93 -9.86 13.58
C GLY A 401 10.71 -11.02 12.99
N TYR A 402 9.99 -11.89 12.29
CA TYR A 402 10.55 -13.01 11.54
C TYR A 402 9.88 -13.14 10.16
N GLN A 403 10.57 -13.77 9.22
CA GLN A 403 10.06 -14.14 7.91
C GLN A 403 10.14 -15.67 7.74
N ILE A 404 9.07 -16.27 7.21
CA ILE A 404 9.04 -17.67 6.78
C ILE A 404 8.88 -17.70 5.26
N ASN A 405 9.71 -18.49 4.58
CA ASN A 405 9.65 -18.69 3.13
C ASN A 405 9.26 -20.12 2.82
N LYS A 406 8.64 -20.36 1.66
CA LYS A 406 8.48 -21.71 1.12
C LYS A 406 9.82 -22.20 0.54
N ILE A 407 10.18 -23.46 0.79
CA ILE A 407 11.48 -24.02 0.40
C ILE A 407 11.39 -25.22 -0.54
N GLY A 408 10.18 -25.65 -0.90
CA GLY A 408 9.93 -26.77 -1.81
C GLY A 408 8.48 -26.80 -2.29
N ILE A 409 8.14 -27.84 -3.06
CA ILE A 409 6.82 -27.99 -3.68
C ILE A 409 5.72 -28.44 -2.70
N GLY A 410 6.09 -29.04 -1.57
CA GLY A 410 5.12 -29.47 -0.57
C GLY A 410 4.42 -28.27 0.05
N ARG A 411 3.10 -28.33 0.20
CA ARG A 411 2.30 -27.25 0.81
C ARG A 411 2.85 -26.81 2.17
N GLN A 412 3.35 -27.76 2.97
CA GLN A 412 3.89 -27.52 4.31
C GLN A 412 5.44 -27.42 4.37
N GLU A 413 6.13 -27.22 3.24
CA GLU A 413 7.60 -27.16 3.18
C GLU A 413 8.14 -25.73 3.39
N TYR A 414 8.44 -25.40 4.64
CA TYR A 414 8.84 -24.06 5.09
C TYR A 414 10.27 -23.97 5.61
N SER A 415 10.88 -22.78 5.44
CA SER A 415 12.11 -22.42 6.14
C SER A 415 11.90 -22.33 7.65
N LEU A 416 12.97 -22.44 8.43
CA LEU A 416 12.95 -21.93 9.79
C LEU A 416 12.69 -20.40 9.77
N PRO A 417 12.06 -19.82 10.82
CA PRO A 417 11.82 -18.38 10.89
C PRO A 417 13.14 -17.60 10.89
N SER A 418 13.36 -16.79 9.86
CA SER A 418 14.54 -15.93 9.72
C SER A 418 14.26 -14.56 10.34
N PRO A 419 15.14 -13.99 11.20
CA PRO A 419 14.89 -12.72 11.85
C PRO A 419 14.82 -11.56 10.85
N VAL A 420 13.83 -10.67 11.03
CA VAL A 420 13.64 -9.45 10.24
C VAL A 420 14.08 -8.24 11.07
N TYR A 421 14.86 -7.37 10.44
CA TYR A 421 15.45 -6.18 11.04
C TYR A 421 15.04 -4.90 10.31
N ILE A 422 15.09 -3.78 11.01
CA ILE A 422 15.37 -2.47 10.42
C ILE A 422 16.85 -2.17 10.65
N TYR A 423 17.53 -1.70 9.61
CA TYR A 423 18.96 -1.39 9.65
C TYR A 423 19.16 0.13 9.60
N PRO A 424 19.98 0.72 10.47
CA PRO A 424 20.43 2.09 10.26
C PRO A 424 21.29 2.21 9.01
N GLU A 425 21.11 3.30 8.27
CA GLU A 425 21.97 3.71 7.15
C GLU A 425 22.72 4.98 7.56
N PRO A 426 23.92 4.88 8.18
CA PRO A 426 24.56 6.02 8.87
C PRO A 426 24.84 7.20 7.94
N SER A 427 25.06 6.94 6.65
CA SER A 427 25.29 7.95 5.62
C SER A 427 24.06 8.79 5.28
N LEU A 428 22.84 8.24 5.41
CA LEU A 428 21.59 8.98 5.15
C LEU A 428 21.25 9.98 6.25
N TYR A 429 21.77 9.76 7.46
CA TYR A 429 21.41 10.51 8.68
C TYR A 429 22.62 11.23 9.30
N HIS A 430 23.65 11.53 8.52
CA HIS A 430 24.87 12.20 8.97
C HIS A 430 25.56 11.57 10.20
N ASN A 431 25.39 10.26 10.42
CA ASN A 431 25.79 9.50 11.63
C ASN A 431 25.13 9.97 12.93
N GLN A 432 23.97 10.61 12.85
CA GLN A 432 23.12 11.00 13.98
C GLN A 432 21.93 10.05 14.11
N TYR A 433 21.52 9.80 15.36
CA TYR A 433 20.43 8.88 15.69
C TYR A 433 19.51 9.51 16.72
N SER A 434 18.20 9.36 16.51
CA SER A 434 17.18 9.88 17.39
C SER A 434 17.09 9.09 18.69
N SER A 435 16.78 9.78 19.79
CA SER A 435 16.44 9.14 21.07
C SER A 435 14.99 8.62 21.14
N LEU A 436 14.15 8.88 20.13
CA LEU A 436 12.71 8.63 20.19
C LEU A 436 12.33 7.16 20.40
N ALA A 437 13.13 6.19 19.94
CA ALA A 437 12.88 4.75 20.20
C ALA A 437 12.88 4.37 21.70
N SER A 438 13.50 5.19 22.56
CA SER A 438 13.53 5.02 24.03
C SER A 438 12.41 5.81 24.77
N LYS A 439 11.69 6.65 24.03
CA LYS A 439 10.55 7.46 24.47
C LYS A 439 9.25 6.76 24.03
N PRO A 440 8.06 7.20 24.48
CA PRO A 440 6.80 6.70 23.95
C PRO A 440 6.70 6.82 22.42
N VAL A 441 6.29 5.74 21.75
CA VAL A 441 6.02 5.72 20.31
C VAL A 441 4.63 5.12 20.06
N ALA A 442 3.73 5.92 19.50
CA ALA A 442 2.41 5.49 19.08
C ALA A 442 2.40 5.21 17.57
N VAL A 443 1.73 4.15 17.14
CA VAL A 443 1.30 3.95 15.76
C VAL A 443 -0.23 3.92 15.70
N ILE A 444 -0.83 4.77 14.86
CA ILE A 444 -2.29 4.84 14.69
C ILE A 444 -2.67 4.05 13.44
N THR A 445 -3.63 3.14 13.59
CA THR A 445 -4.04 2.21 12.52
C THR A 445 -5.56 2.14 12.35
N ASN A 446 -5.99 1.65 11.19
CA ASN A 446 -7.37 1.24 10.92
C ASN A 446 -7.42 0.07 9.91
N ILE A 447 -8.62 -0.35 9.51
CA ILE A 447 -8.80 -1.51 8.61
C ILE A 447 -8.15 -1.32 7.22
N MET A 448 -7.82 -0.09 6.84
CA MET A 448 -7.09 0.23 5.61
C MET A 448 -5.57 0.33 5.79
N THR A 449 -5.05 0.11 7.00
CA THR A 449 -3.63 -0.14 7.23
C THR A 449 -3.30 -1.58 6.82
N VAL A 450 -2.44 -1.76 5.81
CA VAL A 450 -2.10 -3.08 5.22
C VAL A 450 -0.60 -3.17 4.96
N SER A 451 -0.06 -4.38 4.79
CA SER A 451 1.25 -4.62 4.18
C SER A 451 2.37 -3.94 4.96
N ASN A 452 3.22 -3.12 4.32
CA ASN A 452 4.27 -2.39 5.03
C ASN A 452 3.75 -1.48 6.16
N GLY A 453 2.47 -1.07 6.14
CA GLY A 453 1.85 -0.40 7.28
C GLY A 453 1.73 -1.30 8.52
N GLU A 454 1.40 -2.57 8.32
CA GLU A 454 1.32 -3.58 9.39
C GLU A 454 2.71 -4.06 9.81
N VAL A 455 3.64 -4.22 8.87
CA VAL A 455 5.04 -4.57 9.18
C VAL A 455 5.72 -3.44 9.97
N THR A 456 5.40 -2.17 9.67
CA THR A 456 5.80 -1.00 10.48
C THR A 456 5.08 -0.97 11.85
N THR A 457 3.82 -1.42 11.91
CA THR A 457 3.11 -1.61 13.18
C THR A 457 3.79 -2.65 14.07
N ASN A 458 4.24 -3.78 13.50
CA ASN A 458 5.06 -4.78 14.21
C ASN A 458 6.40 -4.18 14.70
N MET A 459 7.03 -3.33 13.89
CA MET A 459 8.25 -2.60 14.28
C MET A 459 8.01 -1.72 15.51
N VAL A 460 6.91 -0.95 15.54
CA VAL A 460 6.57 -0.12 16.70
C VAL A 460 6.21 -0.99 17.91
N LYS A 461 5.37 -2.02 17.77
CA LYS A 461 5.00 -2.92 18.88
C LYS A 461 6.17 -3.71 19.47
N ALA A 462 7.30 -3.80 18.76
CA ALA A 462 8.55 -4.39 19.28
C ALA A 462 9.38 -3.44 20.17
N LEU A 463 9.09 -2.13 20.18
CA LEU A 463 9.72 -1.15 21.07
C LEU A 463 9.21 -1.32 22.50
N GLU A 464 10.07 -1.07 23.49
CA GLU A 464 9.71 -1.15 24.93
C GLU A 464 8.51 -0.25 25.29
N LYS A 465 8.41 0.92 24.65
CA LYS A 465 7.31 1.90 24.80
C LYS A 465 6.56 2.11 23.49
N GLY A 466 6.42 1.04 22.70
CA GLY A 466 5.60 1.03 21.49
C GLY A 466 4.15 0.67 21.78
N LYS A 467 3.21 1.40 21.19
CA LYS A 467 1.77 1.05 21.20
C LYS A 467 1.11 1.26 19.85
N GLN A 468 0.32 0.28 19.44
CA GLN A 468 -0.69 0.43 18.40
C GLN A 468 -1.99 0.97 19.01
N ILE A 469 -2.56 1.99 18.38
CA ILE A 469 -3.73 2.73 18.86
C ILE A 469 -4.75 2.85 17.72
N GLY A 470 -6.04 2.81 18.04
CA GLY A 470 -7.11 2.99 17.04
C GLY A 470 -7.79 1.68 16.66
N GLY A 471 -7.91 1.41 15.36
CA GLY A 471 -8.59 0.25 14.80
C GLY A 471 -7.66 -0.91 14.45
N LYS A 472 -8.23 -2.12 14.35
CA LYS A 472 -7.58 -3.32 13.82
C LYS A 472 -7.13 -3.10 12.38
N THR A 473 -5.96 -3.61 12.00
CA THR A 473 -5.47 -3.61 10.61
C THR A 473 -6.15 -4.70 9.75
N LEU A 474 -5.86 -4.76 8.45
CA LEU A 474 -6.48 -5.75 7.57
C LEU A 474 -5.95 -7.18 7.77
N GLY A 475 -4.67 -7.35 8.07
CA GLY A 475 -4.01 -8.66 8.11
C GLY A 475 -3.50 -9.12 6.75
N GLY A 476 -2.92 -8.23 5.95
CA GLY A 476 -2.22 -8.56 4.71
C GLY A 476 -0.73 -8.25 4.86
N GLN A 477 0.03 -9.12 5.55
CA GLN A 477 1.40 -8.86 5.99
C GLN A 477 2.48 -9.49 5.11
N GLY A 478 2.11 -10.47 4.27
CA GLY A 478 3.07 -11.23 3.46
C GLY A 478 3.96 -10.37 2.54
N THR A 479 5.21 -10.80 2.37
CA THR A 479 6.16 -10.10 1.49
C THR A 479 5.86 -10.45 0.03
N LEU A 480 5.75 -9.41 -0.81
CA LEU A 480 5.44 -9.51 -2.23
C LEU A 480 6.72 -9.38 -3.08
N ALA A 481 6.78 -10.17 -4.16
CA ALA A 481 7.79 -10.09 -5.20
C ALA A 481 7.14 -10.39 -6.56
N TYR A 482 7.80 -9.98 -7.64
CA TYR A 482 7.30 -10.13 -9.01
C TYR A 482 7.71 -11.43 -9.70
N ASP A 483 8.65 -12.21 -9.14
CA ASP A 483 9.16 -13.43 -9.76
C ASP A 483 9.11 -14.63 -8.79
N SER A 484 8.20 -15.57 -9.06
CA SER A 484 8.01 -16.80 -8.29
C SER A 484 9.09 -17.87 -8.56
N LEU A 485 9.87 -17.75 -9.65
CA LEU A 485 10.97 -18.67 -9.97
C LEU A 485 12.14 -18.59 -8.98
N VAL A 486 12.25 -17.49 -8.23
CA VAL A 486 13.32 -17.25 -7.25
C VAL A 486 12.92 -17.70 -5.83
N ALA A 487 11.63 -17.76 -5.52
CA ALA A 487 11.13 -17.86 -4.14
C ALA A 487 10.31 -19.12 -3.82
N ASN A 488 10.09 -20.02 -4.79
CA ASN A 488 9.15 -21.17 -4.71
C ASN A 488 7.70 -20.80 -4.34
N ALA A 489 7.37 -19.51 -4.33
CA ALA A 489 6.09 -18.96 -3.93
C ALA A 489 5.90 -17.58 -4.58
N GLY A 490 4.68 -17.05 -4.51
CA GLY A 490 4.32 -15.77 -5.08
C GLY A 490 3.50 -15.88 -6.38
N GLN A 491 3.53 -14.81 -7.18
CA GLN A 491 2.58 -14.63 -8.27
C GLN A 491 2.74 -15.66 -9.40
N PHE A 492 1.63 -16.09 -10.00
CA PHE A 492 1.60 -16.97 -11.17
C PHE A 492 0.43 -16.64 -12.11
N SER A 493 0.37 -17.27 -13.27
CA SER A 493 -0.72 -17.14 -14.24
C SER A 493 -1.12 -18.49 -14.82
N VAL A 494 -2.33 -18.59 -15.38
CA VAL A 494 -2.88 -19.81 -15.98
C VAL A 494 -3.36 -19.50 -17.40
N GLY A 495 -2.40 -19.53 -18.31
CA GLY A 495 -2.57 -19.27 -19.74
C GLY A 495 -3.07 -17.86 -20.04
N LYS A 496 -3.93 -17.78 -21.06
CA LYS A 496 -4.62 -16.55 -21.47
C LYS A 496 -5.91 -16.27 -20.67
N TYR A 497 -6.21 -17.09 -19.66
CA TYR A 497 -7.49 -17.07 -18.96
C TYR A 497 -7.35 -16.35 -17.63
N ILE A 498 -6.56 -16.90 -16.70
CA ILE A 498 -6.22 -16.24 -15.44
C ILE A 498 -4.88 -15.53 -15.67
N THR A 499 -4.93 -14.21 -15.85
CA THR A 499 -3.78 -13.38 -16.19
C THR A 499 -2.85 -13.18 -15.00
N THR A 500 -3.40 -13.12 -13.79
CA THR A 500 -2.64 -13.00 -12.54
C THR A 500 -3.35 -13.75 -11.42
N VAL A 501 -2.61 -14.58 -10.68
CA VAL A 501 -2.92 -14.93 -9.29
C VAL A 501 -1.88 -14.22 -8.44
N TYR A 502 -2.35 -13.29 -7.62
CA TYR A 502 -1.53 -12.46 -6.76
C TYR A 502 -1.51 -13.07 -5.36
N THR A 503 -0.32 -13.40 -4.86
CA THR A 503 -0.08 -13.96 -3.53
C THR A 503 1.33 -13.55 -3.09
N PRO A 504 1.59 -13.35 -1.79
CA PRO A 504 2.94 -13.23 -1.23
C PRO A 504 3.81 -14.46 -1.48
N PHE A 505 5.12 -14.27 -1.42
CA PHE A 505 6.11 -15.35 -1.47
C PHE A 505 6.65 -15.74 -0.08
N ALA A 506 6.45 -14.88 0.92
CA ALA A 506 6.91 -15.09 2.28
C ALA A 506 5.88 -14.57 3.30
N GLN A 507 5.79 -15.26 4.44
CA GLN A 507 5.00 -14.82 5.58
C GLN A 507 5.83 -13.91 6.48
N ILE A 508 5.20 -12.90 7.07
CA ILE A 508 5.77 -12.12 8.17
C ILE A 508 5.14 -12.54 9.49
N LEU A 509 5.98 -12.62 10.52
CA LEU A 509 5.61 -12.81 11.91
C LEU A 509 6.11 -11.62 12.74
N ASP A 510 5.42 -11.30 13.81
CA ASP A 510 5.87 -10.30 14.80
C ASP A 510 7.06 -10.78 15.64
N ALA A 511 7.52 -9.92 16.56
CA ALA A 511 8.66 -10.22 17.45
C ALA A 511 8.46 -11.45 18.36
N ASN A 512 7.22 -11.90 18.56
CA ASN A 512 6.85 -13.08 19.35
C ASN A 512 6.64 -14.33 18.48
N GLY A 513 6.74 -14.22 17.15
CA GLY A 513 6.52 -15.31 16.21
C GLY A 513 5.04 -15.55 15.86
N VAL A 514 4.17 -14.56 16.07
CA VAL A 514 2.75 -14.63 15.69
C VAL A 514 2.55 -14.03 14.30
N SER A 515 1.82 -14.73 13.43
CA SER A 515 1.33 -14.15 12.16
C SER A 515 0.01 -13.44 12.41
N HIS A 516 -0.17 -12.26 11.83
CA HIS A 516 -1.45 -11.54 11.84
C HIS A 516 -2.12 -11.57 10.45
N GLU A 517 -1.64 -12.42 9.53
CA GLU A 517 -2.28 -12.65 8.22
C GLU A 517 -3.74 -13.12 8.41
N GLY A 518 -4.66 -12.62 7.58
CA GLY A 518 -6.09 -12.90 7.65
C GLY A 518 -6.84 -12.28 8.82
N VAL A 519 -6.15 -11.91 9.90
CA VAL A 519 -6.75 -11.44 11.16
C VAL A 519 -6.58 -9.93 11.36
N GLY A 520 -5.38 -9.41 11.10
CA GLY A 520 -4.95 -8.05 11.42
C GLY A 520 -4.35 -7.91 12.81
N CYS A 521 -3.38 -6.99 12.94
CA CYS A 521 -2.79 -6.58 14.21
C CYS A 521 -3.85 -5.93 15.10
N ILE A 522 -4.04 -6.49 16.29
CA ILE A 522 -4.96 -5.95 17.29
C ILE A 522 -4.30 -4.75 18.01
N PRO A 523 -4.97 -3.58 18.10
CA PRO A 523 -4.45 -2.41 18.81
C PRO A 523 -4.28 -2.69 20.31
N ASP A 524 -3.22 -2.14 20.91
CA ASP A 524 -2.97 -2.19 22.34
C ASP A 524 -3.91 -1.24 23.11
N ILE A 525 -4.31 -0.14 22.46
CA ILE A 525 -5.31 0.81 22.93
C ILE A 525 -6.39 0.92 21.83
N PRO A 526 -7.44 0.07 21.86
CA PRO A 526 -8.52 0.14 20.89
C PRO A 526 -9.31 1.44 21.05
N VAL A 527 -9.57 2.12 19.94
CA VAL A 527 -10.42 3.31 19.89
C VAL A 527 -11.31 3.21 18.65
N GLU A 528 -12.62 3.16 18.86
CA GLU A 528 -13.60 3.08 17.78
C GLU A 528 -13.63 4.36 16.94
N PHE A 529 -13.97 4.22 15.66
CA PHE A 529 -14.11 5.37 14.77
C PHE A 529 -15.50 6.00 14.92
N ASP A 530 -15.55 7.23 15.45
CA ASP A 530 -16.75 8.05 15.46
C ASP A 530 -16.70 9.05 14.30
N LYS A 531 -17.44 8.76 13.22
CA LYS A 531 -17.53 9.62 12.05
C LYS A 531 -18.05 11.02 12.38
N ALA A 532 -19.00 11.13 13.31
CA ALA A 532 -19.61 12.43 13.63
C ALA A 532 -18.65 13.34 14.41
N GLN A 533 -17.84 12.78 15.32
CA GLN A 533 -16.74 13.51 15.95
C GLN A 533 -15.63 13.84 14.95
N PHE A 534 -15.25 12.86 14.11
CA PHE A 534 -14.20 13.04 13.13
C PHE A 534 -14.55 14.14 12.10
N ASP A 535 -15.78 14.19 11.58
CA ASP A 535 -16.23 15.24 10.64
C ASP A 535 -16.21 16.66 11.27
N LEU A 536 -16.40 16.78 12.58
CA LEU A 536 -16.23 18.04 13.31
C LEU A 536 -14.74 18.41 13.50
N GLY A 537 -13.83 17.44 13.39
CA GLY A 537 -12.39 17.56 13.62
C GLY A 537 -11.93 17.10 15.00
N HIS A 538 -12.78 16.42 15.76
CA HIS A 538 -12.41 15.78 17.02
C HIS A 538 -11.91 14.37 16.73
N ASP A 539 -10.61 14.24 16.49
CA ASP A 539 -9.96 12.98 16.12
C ASP A 539 -9.65 12.16 17.38
N LEU A 540 -10.56 11.27 17.76
CA LEU A 540 -10.47 10.48 19.00
C LEU A 540 -9.27 9.51 19.00
N ARG A 541 -8.92 8.94 17.84
CA ARG A 541 -7.76 8.03 17.71
C ARG A 541 -6.45 8.80 17.90
N LEU A 542 -6.37 10.01 17.35
CA LEU A 542 -5.23 10.90 17.56
C LEU A 542 -5.14 11.44 19.00
N ALA A 543 -6.27 11.83 19.61
CA ALA A 543 -6.31 12.27 20.99
C ALA A 543 -5.76 11.20 21.96
N ALA A 544 -6.21 9.94 21.81
CA ALA A 544 -5.70 8.82 22.59
C ALA A 544 -4.20 8.55 22.36
N ALA A 545 -3.67 8.85 21.16
CA ALA A 545 -2.23 8.77 20.91
C ALA A 545 -1.46 9.86 21.66
N PHE A 546 -1.94 11.11 21.69
CA PHE A 546 -1.37 12.15 22.54
C PHE A 546 -1.46 11.79 24.04
N ASP A 547 -2.60 11.28 24.51
CA ASP A 547 -2.74 10.80 25.90
C ASP A 547 -1.74 9.69 26.25
N TYR A 548 -1.30 8.87 25.29
CA TYR A 548 -0.25 7.87 25.49
C TYR A 548 1.16 8.48 25.55
N ILE A 549 1.47 9.49 24.71
CA ILE A 549 2.80 10.13 24.69
C ILE A 549 3.10 10.88 26.00
N ASN A 550 2.07 11.30 26.75
CA ASN A 550 2.20 12.15 27.94
C ASN A 550 2.16 11.41 29.30
N GLN A 551 2.22 10.07 29.31
CA GLN A 551 2.20 9.21 30.52
C GLN A 551 3.55 9.06 31.22
#